data_AF-A0A936C1Z0-F1
#
_entry.id   AF-A0A936C1Z0-F1
#
_cell.length_a   1.000
_cell.length_b   1.000
_cell.length_c   1.000
_cell.angle_alpha   90.00
_cell.angle_beta   90.00
_cell.angle_gamma   90.00
#
_symmetry.space_group_name_H-M   'P 1'
#
loop_
_entity.id
_entity.type
_entity.pdbx_description
1 polymer ?
#
loop_
_entity_poly.entity_id
_entity_poly.type
_entity_poly.pdbx_seq_one_letter_code
_entity_poly.pdbx_strand_id
1 'polypeptide(L)'
;MPRQLDDSDVLGSIRKYRKDVQTCLEKQASADPSVQGRMIIKMVIQRNGQPSRVTVQPDRFAASVVGKCMQRSVARWRFPRFSGPSMPVDFPVLVRGQ
;
A
#
# COMPACT_ATOMS: atom_id res chain seq x y z
N MET A 1 20.60 -0.51 13.07
CA MET A 1 19.77 -0.22 11.88
C MET A 1 20.08 -1.27 10.84
N PRO A 2 19.08 -2.00 10.33
CA PRO A 2 19.30 -3.11 9.41
C PRO A 2 19.72 -2.63 8.01
N ARG A 3 20.35 -3.53 7.23
CA ARG A 3 20.74 -3.23 5.84
C ARG A 3 19.54 -3.17 4.90
N GLN A 4 18.51 -3.96 5.16
CA GLN A 4 17.25 -4.02 4.41
C GLN A 4 16.11 -4.28 5.38
N LEU A 5 14.88 -4.02 4.96
CA LEU A 5 13.70 -4.43 5.71
C LEU A 5 13.37 -5.88 5.36
N ASP A 6 12.99 -6.66 6.35
CA ASP A 6 12.39 -7.97 6.13
C ASP A 6 10.85 -7.88 6.05
N ASP A 7 10.19 -9.00 5.80
CA ASP A 7 8.74 -9.07 5.71
C ASP A 7 8.06 -8.64 7.01
N SER A 8 8.67 -8.89 8.17
CA SER A 8 8.11 -8.53 9.47
C SER A 8 8.14 -7.02 9.69
N ASP A 9 9.22 -6.35 9.28
CA ASP A 9 9.34 -4.89 9.31
C ASP A 9 8.28 -4.22 8.41
N VAL A 10 8.11 -4.75 7.20
CA VAL A 10 7.14 -4.25 6.21
C VAL A 10 5.71 -4.48 6.71
N LEU A 11 5.39 -5.69 7.15
CA LEU A 11 4.06 -6.03 7.68
C LEU A 11 3.74 -5.26 8.96
N GLY A 12 4.72 -5.06 9.84
CA GLY A 12 4.57 -4.24 11.04
C GLY A 12 4.19 -2.80 10.70
N SER A 13 4.83 -2.23 9.68
CA SER A 13 4.52 -0.89 9.17
C SER A 13 3.11 -0.84 8.58
N ILE A 14 2.73 -1.82 7.76
CA ILE A 14 1.38 -1.89 7.17
C ILE A 14 0.32 -2.00 8.27
N ARG A 15 0.54 -2.83 9.30
CA ARG A 15 -0.38 -2.98 10.44
C ARG A 15 -0.59 -1.67 11.19
N LYS A 16 0.47 -0.84 11.33
CA LYS A 16 0.37 0.51 11.91
C LYS A 16 -0.60 1.41 11.13
N TYR A 17 -0.63 1.27 9.80
CA TYR A 17 -1.50 2.05 8.91
C TYR A 17 -2.80 1.33 8.52
N ARG A 18 -3.20 0.27 9.23
CA ARG A 18 -4.41 -0.51 8.92
C ARG A 18 -5.68 0.33 8.78
N LYS A 19 -5.79 1.43 9.55
CA LYS A 19 -6.93 2.35 9.49
C LYS A 19 -7.04 3.06 8.13
N ASP A 20 -5.91 3.46 7.54
CA ASP A 20 -5.89 4.08 6.22
C ASP A 20 -6.38 3.10 5.15
N VAL A 21 -5.94 1.83 5.24
CA VAL A 21 -6.39 0.76 4.34
C VAL A 21 -7.89 0.57 4.47
N GLN A 22 -8.39 0.45 5.70
CA GLN A 22 -9.81 0.28 5.99
C GLN A 22 -10.63 1.46 5.45
N THR A 23 -10.22 2.70 5.72
CA THR A 23 -10.90 3.89 5.20
C THR A 23 -10.95 3.90 3.66
N CYS A 24 -9.89 3.48 2.98
CA CYS A 24 -9.91 3.39 1.53
C CYS A 24 -10.84 2.29 1.01
N LEU A 25 -10.93 1.15 1.71
CA LEU A 25 -11.87 0.08 1.38
C LEU A 25 -13.33 0.51 1.61
N GLU A 26 -13.63 1.16 2.73
CA GLU A 26 -14.97 1.67 3.06
C GLU A 26 -15.43 2.74 2.05
N LYS A 27 -14.54 3.64 1.64
CA LYS A 27 -14.81 4.62 0.57
C LYS A 27 -15.15 3.94 -0.75
N GLN A 28 -14.47 2.84 -1.08
CA GLN A 28 -14.79 2.07 -2.28
C GLN A 28 -16.14 1.39 -2.15
N ALA A 29 -16.40 0.69 -1.05
CA ALA A 29 -17.70 0.02 -0.83
C ALA A 29 -18.87 1.01 -0.90
N SER A 30 -18.69 2.21 -0.36
CA SER A 30 -19.71 3.28 -0.41
C SER A 30 -19.90 3.87 -1.81
N ALA A 31 -18.84 3.90 -2.63
CA ALA A 31 -18.89 4.50 -3.97
C ALA A 31 -19.32 3.50 -5.05
N ASP A 32 -18.82 2.27 -4.98
CA ASP A 32 -19.13 1.16 -5.87
C ASP A 32 -18.76 -0.17 -5.18
N PRO A 33 -19.75 -0.91 -4.65
CA PRO A 33 -19.53 -2.18 -3.96
C PRO A 33 -19.18 -3.33 -4.93
N SER A 34 -19.35 -3.16 -6.24
CA SER A 34 -19.07 -4.21 -7.23
C SER A 34 -17.57 -4.45 -7.44
N VAL A 35 -16.72 -3.48 -7.07
CA VAL A 35 -15.27 -3.60 -7.20
C VAL A 35 -14.73 -4.59 -6.17
N GLN A 36 -14.26 -5.73 -6.67
CA GLN A 36 -13.74 -6.82 -5.85
C GLN A 36 -12.52 -7.50 -6.47
N GLY A 37 -11.80 -8.24 -5.63
CA GLY A 37 -10.65 -9.06 -6.02
C GLY A 37 -9.33 -8.61 -5.39
N ARG A 38 -8.22 -9.08 -5.95
CA ARG A 38 -6.87 -8.81 -5.44
C ARG A 38 -6.25 -7.60 -6.13
N MET A 39 -5.92 -6.59 -5.33
CA MET A 39 -5.18 -5.41 -5.74
C MET A 39 -3.73 -5.55 -5.25
N ILE A 40 -2.75 -5.15 -6.06
CA ILE A 40 -1.33 -5.11 -5.69
C ILE A 40 -0.88 -3.66 -5.72
N ILE A 41 -0.32 -3.20 -4.61
CA ILE A 41 0.30 -1.88 -4.52
C ILE A 41 1.80 -2.08 -4.62
N LYS A 42 2.41 -1.57 -5.69
CA LYS A 42 3.85 -1.62 -5.89
C LYS A 42 4.46 -0.31 -5.42
N MET A 43 5.53 -0.39 -4.65
CA MET A 43 6.26 0.78 -4.17
C MET A 43 7.75 0.50 -4.07
N VAL A 44 8.56 1.54 -4.10
CA VAL A 44 10.00 1.47 -3.80
C VAL A 44 10.23 2.22 -2.50
N ILE A 45 10.68 1.50 -1.46
CA ILE A 45 10.98 2.11 -0.16
C ILE A 45 12.39 2.69 -0.24
N GLN A 46 12.51 3.99 0.05
CA GLN A 46 13.77 4.72 0.12
C GLN A 46 14.46 4.49 1.48
N ARG A 47 15.77 4.73 1.55
CA ARG A 47 16.61 4.59 2.76
C ARG A 47 16.08 5.35 3.99
N ASN A 48 15.39 6.47 3.76
CA ASN A 48 14.76 7.28 4.80
C ASN A 48 13.39 6.73 5.26
N GLY A 49 12.97 5.56 4.77
CA GLY A 49 11.68 4.93 5.06
C GLY A 49 10.51 5.49 4.25
N GLN A 50 10.75 6.38 3.27
CA GLN A 50 9.69 6.97 2.46
C GLN A 50 9.37 6.10 1.24
N PRO A 51 8.10 5.78 0.98
CA PRO A 51 7.70 5.15 -0.27
C PRO A 51 7.86 6.10 -1.46
N SER A 52 8.22 5.54 -2.60
CA SER A 52 8.35 6.22 -3.89
C SER A 52 7.81 5.30 -5.00
N ARG A 53 7.51 5.86 -6.17
CA ARG A 53 6.99 5.10 -7.34
C ARG A 53 5.77 4.22 -6.97
N VAL A 54 4.86 4.76 -6.17
CA VAL A 54 3.66 4.05 -5.71
C VAL A 54 2.70 3.88 -6.89
N THR A 55 2.41 2.64 -7.25
CA THR A 55 1.49 2.28 -8.34
C THR A 55 0.55 1.16 -7.90
N VAL A 56 -0.58 1.02 -8.59
CA VAL A 56 -1.61 0.01 -8.28
C VAL A 56 -1.83 -0.85 -9.51
N GLN A 57 -1.95 -2.16 -9.31
CA GLN A 57 -2.26 -3.13 -10.35
C GLN A 57 -3.35 -4.10 -9.89
N PRO A 58 -4.14 -4.66 -10.82
CA PRO A 58 -4.28 -4.26 -12.23
C PRO A 58 -4.93 -2.88 -12.43
N ASP A 59 -4.86 -2.35 -13.66
CA ASP A 59 -5.31 -0.98 -14.02
C ASP A 59 -6.76 -0.66 -13.63
N ARG A 60 -7.64 -1.67 -13.63
CA ARG A 60 -9.03 -1.53 -13.13
C ARG A 60 -9.09 -1.02 -11.68
N PHE A 61 -8.12 -1.40 -10.84
CA PHE A 61 -8.00 -0.85 -9.49
C PHE A 61 -7.27 0.48 -9.48
N ALA A 62 -6.31 0.72 -10.38
CA ALA A 62 -5.62 2.01 -10.46
C ALA A 62 -6.59 3.16 -10.74
N ALA A 63 -7.62 2.91 -11.56
CA ALA A 63 -8.66 3.88 -11.87
C ALA A 63 -9.76 4.00 -10.79
N SER A 64 -9.89 3.01 -9.90
CA SER A 64 -10.97 2.95 -8.90
C SER A 64 -10.74 3.88 -7.70
N VAL A 65 -11.78 4.02 -6.87
CA VAL A 65 -11.75 4.86 -5.66
C VAL A 65 -10.73 4.30 -4.66
N VAL A 66 -10.72 2.99 -4.43
CA VAL A 66 -9.74 2.34 -3.53
C VAL A 66 -8.32 2.55 -4.02
N GLY A 67 -8.03 2.37 -5.31
CA GLY A 67 -6.65 2.49 -5.81
C GLY A 67 -6.11 3.90 -5.70
N LYS A 68 -6.90 4.91 -6.09
CA LYS A 68 -6.54 6.33 -5.94
C LYS A 68 -6.34 6.72 -4.46
N CYS A 69 -7.21 6.23 -3.58
CA CYS A 69 -7.09 6.45 -2.14
C CYS A 69 -5.80 5.83 -1.60
N MET A 70 -5.54 4.56 -1.93
CA MET A 70 -4.37 3.83 -1.46
C MET A 70 -3.05 4.43 -1.96
N GLN A 71 -2.97 4.85 -3.22
CA GLN A 71 -1.78 5.54 -3.74
C GLN A 71 -1.44 6.79 -2.92
N ARG A 72 -2.45 7.62 -2.60
CA ARG A 72 -2.29 8.85 -1.81
C ARG A 72 -1.90 8.56 -0.36
N SER A 73 -2.51 7.54 0.26
CA SER A 73 -2.22 7.13 1.63
C SER A 73 -0.80 6.56 1.76
N VAL A 74 -0.46 5.57 0.93
CA VAL A 74 0.84 4.88 0.96
C VAL A 74 1.99 5.85 0.69
N ALA A 75 1.82 6.84 -0.19
CA ALA A 75 2.84 7.86 -0.43
C ALA A 75 3.20 8.69 0.82
N ARG A 76 2.34 8.70 1.86
CA ARG A 76 2.54 9.42 3.13
C ARG A 76 3.01 8.51 4.27
N TRP A 77 3.04 7.20 4.07
CA TRP A 77 3.48 6.26 5.09
C TRP A 77 4.98 6.38 5.37
N ARG A 78 5.39 5.89 6.55
CA ARG A 78 6.79 5.84 6.98
C ARG A 78 7.13 4.43 7.43
N PHE A 79 8.07 3.83 6.73
CA PHE A 79 8.69 2.55 7.07
C PHE A 79 9.95 2.78 7.93
N PRO A 80 10.45 1.76 8.64
CA PRO A 80 11.73 1.84 9.33
C PRO A 80 12.85 2.23 8.37
N ARG A 81 13.81 3.01 8.87
CA ARG A 81 14.99 3.39 8.10
C ARG A 81 15.93 2.18 8.01
N PHE A 82 16.57 2.00 6.85
CA PHE A 82 17.59 0.98 6.62
C PHE A 82 18.79 1.57 5.85
N SER A 83 19.95 0.91 5.90
CA SER A 83 21.22 1.47 5.38
C SER A 83 21.56 1.05 3.95
N GLY A 84 20.93 0.00 3.41
CA GLY A 84 21.16 -0.52 2.06
C GLY A 84 20.46 0.26 0.95
N PRO A 85 20.49 -0.25 -0.30
CA PRO A 85 19.82 0.40 -1.44
C PRO A 85 18.30 0.38 -1.30
N SER A 86 17.60 1.31 -1.95
CA SER A 86 16.14 1.31 -1.99
C SER A 86 15.61 -0.01 -2.55
N MET A 87 14.54 -0.55 -1.95
CA MET A 87 14.02 -1.88 -2.28
C MET A 87 12.58 -1.81 -2.81
N PRO A 88 12.23 -2.57 -3.87
CA PRO A 88 10.85 -2.72 -4.31
C PRO A 88 10.08 -3.59 -3.31
N VAL A 89 8.81 -3.23 -3.07
CA VAL A 89 7.88 -3.95 -2.21
C VAL A 89 6.53 -4.01 -2.89
N ASP A 90 5.97 -5.21 -2.93
CA ASP A 90 4.62 -5.47 -3.44
C ASP A 90 3.71 -5.80 -2.26
N PHE A 91 2.69 -4.97 -2.05
CA PHE A 91 1.71 -5.15 -0.98
C PHE A 91 0.36 -5.59 -1.55
N PRO A 92 -0.03 -6.87 -1.40
CA PRO A 92 -1.32 -7.35 -1.84
C PRO A 92 -2.43 -6.93 -0.85
N VAL A 93 -3.51 -6.37 -1.38
CA VAL A 93 -4.73 -6.00 -0.63
C VAL A 93 -5.91 -6.74 -1.25
N LEU A 94 -6.69 -7.42 -0.42
CA LEU A 94 -7.96 -8.01 -0.86
C LEU A 94 -9.07 -6.97 -0.72
N VAL A 95 -9.70 -6.65 -1.84
CA VAL A 95 -10.92 -5.84 -1.89
C VAL A 95 -12.08 -6.81 -1.94
N ARG A 96 -12.91 -6.82 -0.91
CA ARG A 96 -14.13 -7.64 -0.86
C ARG A 96 -15.30 -6.75 -1.28
N GLY A 97 -16.10 -7.22 -2.23
CA GLY A 97 -17.45 -6.68 -2.41
C GLY A 97 -18.26 -6.98 -1.16
N GLN A 98 -19.06 -6.01 -0.73
CA GLN A 98 -20.11 -6.23 0.27
C GLN A 98 -21.43 -6.52 -0.42
#